data_AF-A0AAV3IEB9-F1
#
_entry.id   AF-A0AAV3IEB9-F1
#
_cell.length_a   1.000
_cell.length_b   1.000
_cell.length_c   1.000
_cell.angle_alpha   90.00
_cell.angle_beta   90.00
_cell.angle_gamma   90.00
#
_symmetry.space_group_name_H-M   'P 1'
#
loop_
_entity.id
_entity.type
_entity.pdbx_description
1 polymer ?
#
loop_
_entity_poly.entity_id
_entity_poly.type
_entity_poly.pdbx_seq_one_letter_code
_entity_poly.pdbx_strand_id
1 'polypeptide(L)'
;SLSLSLAVPSLHAEDNGFFVGAGYQIGEAVQMVKNTGELKNLNDKYEQLSQSLAQLASLKQSIQTANNSQAVNNALSDLKSFASNNHTNKETSPIYNTTQAVITSVLAFWSLYAGNALSFFVNGLNDGSNSPLTRINQDGNCTGLQKCFMSRETYDKMKALAENLQKAQGNLCALSEQCSSNQSSGNKTSITTALETAQQLMDLIEQAKVSMVWKNIVIAGVSNVSSGAITSTGPVTDYAVFNNIKAMLPYLQEALKLTQSNHTLSASLQAQAMGSQKNREFAKDIYAFAQNQKQILSNASNIFNLFNSIPKDQLKYLENAYLKVPHLGKTPTNPYRQNVNLNKEINAVQNNVSYYGNRIDSALSVAKDVYNLKSNQTEIVTAYNNAKNLSEEISKLPHNKVNVTNIVMSPKDPTAGQYNYQINPEQ
;
A
#
# COMPACT_ATOMS: atom_id res chain seq x y z
N SER A 1 -33.97 67.68 27.04
CA SER A 1 -34.95 66.98 26.19
C SER A 1 -34.78 65.49 26.46
N LEU A 2 -35.58 64.87 27.35
CA LEU A 2 -36.87 64.19 27.04
C LEU A 2 -36.76 63.29 25.79
N SER A 3 -37.07 62.00 25.76
CA SER A 3 -37.66 61.01 26.69
C SER A 3 -37.26 59.62 26.16
N LEU A 4 -36.83 58.66 26.98
CA LEU A 4 -37.64 57.70 27.75
C LEU A 4 -38.59 56.83 26.89
N SER A 5 -38.22 55.55 26.72
CA SER A 5 -39.09 54.39 26.97
C SER A 5 -38.24 53.17 27.39
N LEU A 6 -38.31 52.91 28.70
CA LEU A 6 -37.97 51.71 29.49
C LEU A 6 -38.91 50.54 29.10
N ALA A 7 -38.74 49.25 29.40
CA ALA A 7 -37.80 48.42 30.16
C ALA A 7 -38.05 46.92 29.79
N VAL A 8 -37.11 46.06 30.22
CA VAL A 8 -37.03 44.57 30.13
C VAL A 8 -37.76 43.94 31.36
N PRO A 9 -37.83 42.59 31.60
CA PRO A 9 -38.29 41.39 30.87
C PRO A 9 -39.51 40.70 31.55
N SER A 10 -40.04 39.58 31.01
CA SER A 10 -40.78 38.59 31.83
C SER A 10 -40.69 37.17 31.26
N LEU A 11 -40.31 36.22 32.12
CA LEU A 11 -40.60 34.79 32.00
C LEU A 11 -42.12 34.57 32.04
N HIS A 12 -42.62 33.69 31.16
CA HIS A 12 -43.82 32.85 31.36
C HIS A 12 -43.57 31.60 30.49
N ALA A 13 -43.29 30.39 31.00
CA ALA A 13 -44.09 29.59 31.92
C ALA A 13 -45.57 29.58 31.53
N GLU A 14 -45.91 28.86 30.45
CA GLU A 14 -47.22 28.20 30.39
C GLU A 14 -47.14 26.97 31.29
N ASP A 15 -47.27 27.25 32.58
CA ASP A 15 -47.70 26.33 33.60
C ASP A 15 -49.24 26.33 33.55
N ASN A 16 -49.82 25.33 32.89
CA ASN A 16 -51.16 24.87 33.21
C ASN A 16 -51.03 23.50 33.90
N GLY A 17 -50.32 23.48 35.03
CA GLY A 17 -50.54 22.49 36.05
C GLY A 17 -51.87 22.73 36.76
N PHE A 18 -52.83 21.84 36.56
CA PHE A 18 -53.70 21.41 37.66
C PHE A 18 -53.73 19.88 37.72
N PHE A 19 -52.87 19.36 38.59
CA PHE A 19 -53.04 18.07 39.24
C PHE A 19 -54.23 18.20 40.20
N VAL A 20 -55.30 17.42 40.01
CA VAL A 20 -55.83 16.45 40.98
C VAL A 20 -56.82 15.55 40.22
N GLY A 21 -56.31 14.37 39.87
CA GLY A 21 -57.09 13.17 39.62
C GLY A 21 -56.32 12.02 40.25
N ALA A 22 -56.11 12.08 41.57
CA ALA A 22 -55.66 10.93 42.33
C ALA A 22 -56.66 9.79 42.10
N GLY A 23 -56.24 8.76 41.34
CA GLY A 23 -57.00 7.51 41.23
C GLY A 23 -56.84 6.71 39.94
N TYR A 24 -56.59 7.32 38.77
CA TYR A 24 -56.71 6.58 37.50
C TYR A 24 -55.92 7.18 36.33
N GLN A 25 -54.60 7.31 36.43
CA GLN A 25 -53.72 7.50 35.23
C GLN A 25 -52.23 7.21 35.47
N ILE A 26 -51.90 6.64 36.64
CA ILE A 26 -50.56 6.10 36.90
C ILE A 26 -50.38 4.75 36.18
N GLY A 27 -51.48 4.10 35.78
CA GLY A 27 -51.45 2.90 34.93
C GLY A 27 -50.87 3.19 33.55
N GLU A 28 -51.46 4.09 32.77
CA GLU A 28 -51.10 4.28 31.35
C GLU A 28 -49.76 4.98 31.11
N ALA A 29 -49.37 5.99 31.90
CA ALA A 29 -48.08 6.67 31.72
C ALA A 29 -46.90 5.80 32.21
N VAL A 30 -47.06 5.08 33.32
CA VAL A 30 -46.07 4.07 33.75
C VAL A 30 -46.06 2.89 32.78
N GLN A 31 -47.20 2.52 32.20
CA GLN A 31 -47.27 1.51 31.14
C GLN A 31 -46.56 1.99 29.87
N MET A 32 -46.72 3.24 29.43
CA MET A 32 -45.97 3.77 28.28
C MET A 32 -44.47 3.82 28.54
N VAL A 33 -44.02 4.23 29.73
CA VAL A 33 -42.59 4.23 30.09
C VAL A 33 -42.04 2.80 30.25
N LYS A 34 -42.81 1.89 30.86
CA LYS A 34 -42.47 0.44 30.91
C LYS A 34 -42.40 -0.17 29.53
N ASN A 35 -43.39 0.09 28.67
CA ASN A 35 -43.43 -0.38 27.29
C ASN A 35 -42.26 0.20 26.48
N THR A 36 -41.81 1.45 26.72
CA THR A 36 -40.60 1.96 26.04
C THR A 36 -39.32 1.25 26.46
N GLY A 37 -39.18 0.88 27.75
CA GLY A 37 -38.06 0.07 28.22
C GLY A 37 -38.10 -1.36 27.68
N GLU A 38 -39.29 -1.97 27.65
CA GLU A 38 -39.52 -3.31 27.12
C GLU A 38 -39.33 -3.37 25.60
N LEU A 39 -39.83 -2.37 24.86
CA LEU A 39 -39.62 -2.24 23.41
C LEU A 39 -38.15 -1.96 23.08
N LYS A 40 -37.45 -1.16 23.88
CA LYS A 40 -36.01 -0.95 23.73
C LYS A 40 -35.24 -2.26 23.95
N ASN A 41 -35.52 -2.97 25.04
CA ASN A 41 -34.90 -4.27 25.31
C ASN A 41 -35.21 -5.30 24.19
N LEU A 42 -36.44 -5.33 23.67
CA LEU A 42 -36.81 -6.16 22.53
C LEU A 42 -36.02 -5.78 21.26
N ASN A 43 -35.88 -4.49 20.98
CA ASN A 43 -35.08 -3.99 19.86
C ASN A 43 -33.59 -4.36 20.00
N ASP A 44 -33.00 -4.14 21.18
CA ASP A 44 -31.60 -4.49 21.46
C ASP A 44 -31.37 -6.00 21.27
N LYS A 45 -32.33 -6.85 21.67
CA LYS A 45 -32.28 -8.29 21.43
C LYS A 45 -32.44 -8.66 19.95
N TYR A 46 -33.29 -7.98 19.18
CA TYR A 46 -33.35 -8.20 17.73
C TYR A 46 -32.04 -7.83 17.05
N GLU A 47 -31.41 -6.73 17.44
CA GLU A 47 -30.11 -6.34 16.88
C GLU A 47 -29.03 -7.38 17.20
N GLN A 48 -28.97 -7.85 18.45
CA GLN A 48 -28.07 -8.94 18.85
C GLN A 48 -28.34 -10.25 18.10
N LEU A 49 -29.63 -10.58 17.85
CA LEU A 49 -30.00 -11.77 17.08
C LEU A 49 -29.56 -11.62 15.63
N SER A 50 -29.83 -10.47 15.01
CA SER A 50 -29.40 -10.17 13.64
C SER A 50 -27.87 -10.28 13.50
N GLN A 51 -27.11 -9.74 14.45
CA GLN A 51 -25.65 -9.86 14.46
C GLN A 51 -25.19 -11.33 14.62
N SER A 52 -25.84 -12.10 15.49
CA SER A 52 -25.53 -13.53 15.69
C SER A 52 -25.83 -14.36 14.45
N LEU A 53 -26.93 -14.07 13.74
CA LEU A 53 -27.28 -14.72 12.48
C LEU A 53 -26.30 -14.39 11.37
N ALA A 54 -25.88 -13.13 11.25
CA ALA A 54 -24.85 -12.71 10.30
C ALA A 54 -23.50 -13.40 10.59
N GLN A 55 -23.11 -13.51 11.86
CA GLN A 55 -21.92 -14.23 12.27
C GLN A 55 -22.03 -15.73 11.94
N LEU A 56 -23.17 -16.36 12.22
CA LEU A 56 -23.43 -17.77 11.89
C LEU A 56 -23.32 -18.02 10.38
N ALA A 57 -23.92 -17.15 9.55
CA ALA A 57 -23.85 -17.22 8.10
C ALA A 57 -22.41 -17.09 7.58
N SER A 58 -21.66 -16.10 8.09
CA SER A 58 -20.26 -15.89 7.72
C SER A 58 -19.38 -17.09 8.09
N LEU A 59 -19.50 -17.60 9.33
CA LEU A 59 -18.73 -18.75 9.80
C LEU A 59 -19.05 -20.02 9.00
N LYS A 60 -20.33 -20.23 8.68
CA LYS A 60 -20.76 -21.32 7.81
C LYS A 60 -20.08 -21.25 6.45
N GLN A 61 -20.09 -20.08 5.81
CA GLN A 61 -19.45 -19.88 4.52
C GLN A 61 -17.94 -20.13 4.60
N SER A 62 -17.25 -19.59 5.60
CA SER A 62 -15.81 -19.81 5.81
C SER A 62 -15.47 -21.29 6.01
N ILE A 63 -16.24 -22.02 6.82
CA ILE A 63 -16.05 -23.47 7.03
C ILE A 63 -16.28 -24.24 5.73
N GLN A 64 -17.30 -23.89 4.95
CA GLN A 64 -17.57 -24.51 3.66
C GLN A 64 -16.43 -24.27 2.67
N THR A 65 -15.96 -23.02 2.55
CA THR A 65 -14.81 -22.64 1.70
C THR A 65 -13.56 -23.41 2.11
N ALA A 66 -13.22 -23.43 3.39
CA ALA A 66 -12.05 -24.13 3.91
C ALA A 66 -12.09 -25.64 3.64
N ASN A 67 -13.27 -26.26 3.64
CA ASN A 67 -13.44 -27.67 3.32
C ASN A 67 -13.57 -27.96 1.81
N ASN A 68 -13.71 -26.93 0.98
CA ASN A 68 -13.77 -27.06 -0.47
C ASN A 68 -12.37 -27.19 -1.06
N SER A 69 -11.93 -28.43 -1.30
CA SER A 69 -10.60 -28.74 -1.83
C SER A 69 -10.34 -28.08 -3.19
N GLN A 70 -11.37 -27.88 -4.02
CA GLN A 70 -11.23 -27.20 -5.30
C GLN A 70 -10.97 -25.70 -5.11
N ALA A 71 -11.69 -25.03 -4.21
CA ALA A 71 -11.44 -23.63 -3.87
C ALA A 71 -10.03 -23.42 -3.31
N VAL A 72 -9.60 -24.30 -2.39
CA VAL A 72 -8.25 -24.26 -1.80
C VAL A 72 -7.17 -24.49 -2.86
N ASN A 73 -7.33 -25.49 -3.73
CA ASN A 73 -6.36 -25.77 -4.79
C ASN A 73 -6.31 -24.67 -5.85
N ASN A 74 -7.45 -24.03 -6.18
CA ASN A 74 -7.48 -22.87 -7.06
C ASN A 74 -6.73 -21.68 -6.45
N ALA A 75 -6.99 -21.37 -5.18
CA ALA A 75 -6.27 -20.32 -4.45
C ALA A 75 -4.76 -20.60 -4.42
N LEU A 76 -4.36 -21.84 -4.11
CA LEU A 76 -2.95 -22.23 -4.13
C LEU A 76 -2.34 -22.09 -5.53
N SER A 77 -3.06 -22.49 -6.58
CA SER A 77 -2.61 -22.37 -7.97
C SER A 77 -2.36 -20.90 -8.36
N ASP A 78 -3.28 -20.01 -8.02
CA ASP A 78 -3.14 -18.57 -8.25
C ASP A 78 -1.91 -18.00 -7.53
N LEU A 79 -1.74 -18.36 -6.24
CA LEU A 79 -0.59 -17.96 -5.43
C LEU A 79 0.73 -18.48 -6.01
N LYS A 80 0.79 -19.74 -6.46
CA LYS A 80 1.99 -20.32 -7.08
C LYS A 80 2.30 -19.68 -8.43
N SER A 81 1.28 -19.36 -9.22
CA SER A 81 1.41 -18.68 -10.50
C SER A 81 2.03 -17.29 -10.35
N PHE A 82 1.55 -16.49 -9.40
CA PHE A 82 2.13 -15.18 -9.10
C PHE A 82 3.57 -15.28 -8.60
N ALA A 83 3.83 -16.16 -7.63
CA ALA A 83 5.18 -16.34 -7.08
C ALA A 83 6.19 -16.77 -8.16
N SER A 84 5.79 -17.71 -9.03
CA SER A 84 6.61 -18.16 -10.16
C SER A 84 6.88 -17.04 -11.15
N ASN A 85 5.84 -16.28 -11.54
CA ASN A 85 5.98 -15.17 -12.46
C ASN A 85 6.91 -14.07 -11.91
N ASN A 86 6.76 -13.70 -10.64
CA ASN A 86 7.64 -12.72 -10.00
C ASN A 86 9.10 -13.17 -9.94
N HIS A 87 9.33 -14.48 -9.77
CA HIS A 87 10.66 -15.03 -9.65
C HIS A 87 11.37 -15.18 -11.00
N THR A 88 10.66 -15.60 -12.03
CA THR A 88 11.26 -16.06 -13.31
C THR A 88 11.17 -15.06 -14.46
N ASN A 89 10.17 -14.18 -14.47
CA ASN A 89 9.90 -13.30 -15.61
C ASN A 89 10.52 -11.90 -15.44
N LYS A 90 10.87 -11.23 -16.54
CA LYS A 90 11.31 -9.83 -16.57
C LYS A 90 10.26 -8.86 -17.10
N GLU A 91 9.43 -9.32 -18.04
CA GLU A 91 8.45 -8.49 -18.72
C GLU A 91 7.20 -8.32 -17.87
N THR A 92 6.71 -9.41 -17.28
CA THR A 92 5.44 -9.46 -16.54
C THR A 92 5.62 -9.56 -15.02
N SER A 93 6.85 -9.53 -14.50
CA SER A 93 7.11 -9.58 -13.06
C SER A 93 6.86 -8.20 -12.43
N PRO A 94 5.84 -8.04 -11.56
CA PRO A 94 5.64 -6.82 -10.78
C PRO A 94 6.90 -6.30 -10.12
N ILE A 95 7.71 -7.19 -9.51
CA ILE A 95 8.92 -6.76 -8.78
C ILE A 95 10.04 -6.37 -9.71
N TYR A 96 10.21 -7.07 -10.84
CA TYR A 96 11.20 -6.65 -11.84
C TYR A 96 10.82 -5.31 -12.46
N ASN A 97 9.56 -5.11 -12.87
CA ASN A 97 9.10 -3.85 -13.45
C ASN A 97 9.19 -2.69 -12.44
N THR A 98 8.82 -2.92 -11.18
CA THR A 98 8.95 -1.92 -10.11
C THR A 98 10.42 -1.57 -9.86
N THR A 99 11.31 -2.56 -9.90
CA THR A 99 12.75 -2.34 -9.80
C THR A 99 13.28 -1.47 -10.93
N GLN A 100 12.86 -1.74 -12.17
CA GLN A 100 13.22 -0.91 -13.31
C GLN A 100 12.76 0.53 -13.11
N ALA A 101 11.49 0.76 -12.76
CA ALA A 101 10.96 2.10 -12.52
C ALA A 101 11.73 2.86 -11.42
N VAL A 102 12.05 2.20 -10.30
CA VAL A 102 12.77 2.83 -9.19
C VAL A 102 14.21 3.14 -9.58
N ILE A 103 14.96 2.20 -10.17
CA ILE A 103 16.33 2.45 -10.65
C ILE A 103 16.33 3.55 -11.72
N THR A 104 15.34 3.54 -12.61
CA THR A 104 15.11 4.61 -13.57
C THR A 104 14.98 5.94 -12.87
N SER A 105 14.14 6.05 -11.85
CA SER A 105 13.96 7.32 -11.13
C SER A 105 15.24 7.78 -10.43
N VAL A 106 16.01 6.87 -9.81
CA VAL A 106 17.30 7.20 -9.16
C VAL A 106 18.31 7.73 -10.17
N LEU A 107 18.47 7.06 -11.32
CA LEU A 107 19.39 7.51 -12.38
C LEU A 107 18.94 8.81 -13.04
N ALA A 108 17.63 9.01 -13.19
CA ALA A 108 17.07 10.27 -13.69
C ALA A 108 17.34 11.42 -12.71
N PHE A 109 17.13 11.19 -11.40
CA PHE A 109 17.46 12.18 -10.37
C PHE A 109 18.96 12.50 -10.36
N TRP A 110 19.83 11.47 -10.43
CA TRP A 110 21.27 11.69 -10.55
C TRP A 110 21.63 12.50 -11.82
N SER A 111 20.97 12.27 -12.95
CA SER A 111 21.16 13.07 -14.16
C SER A 111 20.82 14.55 -13.92
N LEU A 112 19.72 14.84 -13.19
CA LEU A 112 19.34 16.20 -12.81
C LEU A 112 20.32 16.84 -11.83
N TYR A 113 20.72 16.11 -10.79
CA TYR A 113 21.59 16.59 -9.73
C TYR A 113 23.04 16.79 -10.21
N ALA A 114 23.58 15.81 -10.93
CA ALA A 114 24.92 15.78 -11.48
C ALA A 114 24.88 15.52 -13.00
N GLY A 115 24.95 14.26 -13.41
CA GLY A 115 24.89 13.85 -14.82
C GLY A 115 26.00 14.49 -15.66
N ASN A 116 25.63 15.06 -16.81
CA ASN A 116 26.54 15.69 -17.75
C ASN A 116 26.83 17.17 -17.46
N ALA A 117 26.14 17.77 -16.49
CA ALA A 117 26.25 19.18 -16.13
C ALA A 117 25.83 19.37 -14.68
N LEU A 118 26.78 19.58 -13.77
CA LEU A 118 26.50 19.55 -12.34
C LEU A 118 25.57 20.68 -11.93
N SER A 119 24.62 20.42 -11.03
CA SER A 119 23.79 21.46 -10.40
C SER A 119 24.48 22.13 -9.21
N PHE A 120 25.73 21.77 -8.95
CA PHE A 120 26.59 22.25 -7.88
C PHE A 120 28.03 22.35 -8.40
N PHE A 121 28.92 22.98 -7.63
CA PHE A 121 30.34 23.09 -7.96
C PHE A 121 31.14 21.93 -7.35
N VAL A 122 32.10 21.36 -8.09
CA VAL A 122 33.08 20.41 -7.54
C VAL A 122 34.47 21.04 -7.49
N ASN A 123 35.08 21.02 -6.31
CA ASN A 123 36.41 21.58 -6.09
C ASN A 123 37.48 20.77 -6.84
N GLY A 124 38.25 21.43 -7.72
CA GLY A 124 39.33 20.79 -8.48
C GLY A 124 38.86 19.89 -9.63
N LEU A 125 37.58 20.02 -10.05
CA LEU A 125 37.06 19.42 -11.28
C LEU A 125 37.15 20.45 -12.42
N ASN A 126 38.01 20.17 -13.40
CA ASN A 126 38.32 21.11 -14.50
C ASN A 126 37.76 20.63 -15.86
N ASP A 127 36.66 19.87 -15.85
CA ASP A 127 35.98 19.45 -17.08
C ASP A 127 34.74 20.31 -17.36
N GLY A 128 34.19 20.19 -18.57
CA GLY A 128 33.03 20.96 -19.01
C GLY A 128 31.69 20.57 -18.35
N SER A 129 31.68 19.57 -17.46
CA SER A 129 30.49 19.21 -16.68
C SER A 129 30.36 20.03 -15.40
N ASN A 130 31.45 20.58 -14.87
CA ASN A 130 31.41 21.37 -13.65
C ASN A 130 30.60 22.67 -13.85
N SER A 131 29.87 23.09 -12.81
CA SER A 131 29.12 24.34 -12.87
C SER A 131 30.05 25.55 -12.88
N PRO A 132 29.81 26.59 -13.70
CA PRO A 132 30.55 27.84 -13.59
C PRO A 132 30.33 28.51 -12.23
N LEU A 133 31.40 28.96 -11.58
CA LEU A 133 31.32 29.70 -10.31
C LEU A 133 30.42 30.93 -10.42
N THR A 134 30.42 31.61 -11.57
CA THR A 134 29.55 32.76 -11.81
C THR A 134 28.07 32.40 -11.66
N ARG A 135 27.63 31.23 -12.14
CA ARG A 135 26.24 30.77 -12.01
C ARG A 135 25.89 30.35 -10.59
N ILE A 136 26.82 29.68 -9.92
CA ILE A 136 26.67 29.32 -8.50
C ILE A 136 26.53 30.58 -7.63
N ASN A 137 27.35 31.61 -7.89
CA ASN A 137 27.34 32.85 -7.14
C ASN A 137 26.16 33.78 -7.49
N GLN A 138 25.67 33.75 -8.74
CA GLN A 138 24.54 34.55 -9.22
C GLN A 138 23.22 34.23 -8.52
N ASP A 139 23.06 33.01 -7.99
CA ASP A 139 21.80 32.64 -7.35
C ASP A 139 21.60 33.29 -5.97
N GLY A 140 22.66 33.82 -5.34
CA GLY A 140 22.58 34.49 -4.04
C GLY A 140 22.21 33.58 -2.86
N ASN A 141 21.68 32.38 -3.10
CA ASN A 141 21.31 31.39 -2.07
C ASN A 141 22.46 30.41 -1.74
N CYS A 142 23.50 30.39 -2.57
CA CYS A 142 24.74 29.65 -2.34
C CYS A 142 25.75 30.44 -1.47
N THR A 143 25.29 31.28 -0.55
CA THR A 143 26.16 32.08 0.34
C THR A 143 26.71 31.21 1.46
N GLY A 144 27.87 30.60 1.21
CA GLY A 144 28.63 29.76 2.14
C GLY A 144 29.38 28.66 1.39
N LEU A 145 30.68 28.49 1.67
CA LEU A 145 31.60 27.56 0.99
C LEU A 145 31.15 26.09 0.97
N GLN A 146 30.16 25.71 1.79
CA GLN A 146 29.67 24.32 1.90
C GLN A 146 28.28 24.11 1.29
N LYS A 147 27.54 25.17 0.92
CA LYS A 147 26.13 25.00 0.50
C LYS A 147 25.98 24.44 -0.90
N CYS A 148 26.81 24.83 -1.85
CA CYS A 148 26.70 24.42 -3.26
C CYS A 148 28.02 23.86 -3.82
N PHE A 149 28.94 23.46 -2.93
CA PHE A 149 30.27 22.98 -3.28
C PHE A 149 30.48 21.57 -2.74
N MET A 150 31.02 20.70 -3.57
CA MET A 150 31.31 19.30 -3.24
C MET A 150 32.80 19.02 -3.38
N SER A 151 33.35 18.18 -2.50
CA SER A 151 34.72 17.67 -2.67
C SER A 151 34.78 16.73 -3.88
N ARG A 152 35.93 16.71 -4.56
CA ARG A 152 36.17 15.78 -5.67
C ARG A 152 36.05 14.32 -5.24
N GLU A 153 36.55 13.98 -4.05
CA GLU A 153 36.45 12.63 -3.50
C GLU A 153 35.00 12.16 -3.33
N THR A 154 34.13 13.00 -2.75
CA THR A 154 32.71 12.68 -2.58
C THR A 154 32.01 12.54 -3.92
N TYR A 155 32.29 13.45 -4.86
CA TYR A 155 31.74 13.40 -6.22
C TYR A 155 32.16 12.12 -6.95
N ASP A 156 33.43 11.75 -6.91
CA ASP A 156 33.96 10.57 -7.60
C ASP A 156 33.33 9.27 -7.04
N LYS A 157 33.07 9.21 -5.72
CA LYS A 157 32.32 8.09 -5.10
C LYS A 157 30.87 8.01 -5.61
N MET A 158 30.15 9.13 -5.62
CA MET A 158 28.78 9.16 -6.15
C MET A 158 28.73 8.78 -7.63
N LYS A 159 29.66 9.32 -8.43
CA LYS A 159 29.78 9.04 -9.86
C LYS A 159 30.02 7.56 -10.11
N ALA A 160 30.94 6.93 -9.37
CA ALA A 160 31.19 5.49 -9.49
C ALA A 160 29.94 4.65 -9.18
N LEU A 161 29.19 4.98 -8.13
CA LEU A 161 27.92 4.31 -7.80
C LEU A 161 26.89 4.48 -8.92
N ALA A 162 26.73 5.71 -9.44
CA ALA A 162 25.78 5.99 -10.50
C ALA A 162 26.14 5.29 -11.82
N GLU A 163 27.42 5.20 -12.19
CA GLU A 163 27.90 4.47 -13.36
C GLU A 163 27.70 2.95 -13.20
N ASN A 164 27.93 2.41 -12.01
CA ASN A 164 27.66 1.00 -11.71
C ASN A 164 26.16 0.70 -11.79
N LEU A 165 25.31 1.59 -11.26
CA LEU A 165 23.86 1.45 -11.34
C LEU A 165 23.34 1.55 -12.78
N GLN A 166 23.92 2.46 -13.59
CA GLN A 166 23.59 2.60 -15.01
C GLN A 166 23.93 1.32 -15.80
N LYS A 167 25.09 0.69 -15.52
CA LYS A 167 25.47 -0.60 -16.09
C LYS A 167 24.55 -1.72 -15.63
N ALA A 168 24.16 -1.71 -14.35
CA ALA A 168 23.27 -2.71 -13.76
C ALA A 168 21.89 -2.67 -14.43
N GLN A 169 21.30 -1.48 -14.63
CA GLN A 169 19.97 -1.31 -15.21
C GLN A 169 19.78 -2.10 -16.53
N GLY A 170 20.73 -1.98 -17.45
CA GLY A 170 20.68 -2.65 -18.76
C GLY A 170 20.93 -4.17 -18.70
N ASN A 171 21.43 -4.67 -17.57
CA ASN A 171 21.86 -6.06 -17.39
C ASN A 171 21.22 -6.72 -16.17
N LEU A 172 20.05 -6.22 -15.73
CA LEU A 172 19.35 -6.76 -14.57
C LEU A 172 18.90 -8.20 -14.81
N CYS A 173 19.06 -9.02 -13.77
CA CYS A 173 18.65 -10.41 -13.74
C CYS A 173 17.19 -10.58 -13.35
N ALA A 174 16.53 -11.59 -13.90
CA ALA A 174 15.36 -12.15 -13.23
C ALA A 174 15.82 -12.73 -11.88
N LEU A 175 14.91 -12.84 -10.90
CA LEU A 175 15.29 -13.32 -9.57
C LEU A 175 15.75 -14.79 -9.59
N SER A 176 15.31 -15.56 -10.59
CA SER A 176 15.70 -16.97 -10.78
C SER A 176 17.07 -17.15 -11.43
N GLU A 177 17.64 -16.10 -12.03
CA GLU A 177 18.94 -16.20 -12.69
C GLU A 177 20.06 -16.21 -11.64
N GLN A 178 20.97 -17.18 -11.75
CA GLN A 178 22.21 -17.19 -10.99
C GLN A 178 23.14 -16.09 -11.53
N CYS A 179 23.12 -14.94 -10.88
CA CYS A 179 23.95 -13.82 -11.24
C CYS A 179 25.14 -13.74 -10.29
N SER A 180 26.26 -14.34 -10.71
CA SER A 180 27.51 -14.25 -9.97
C SER A 180 28.04 -12.82 -10.00
N SER A 181 28.16 -12.20 -8.82
CA SER A 181 29.12 -11.14 -8.61
C SER A 181 30.52 -11.75 -8.82
N ASN A 182 31.20 -11.33 -9.89
CA ASN A 182 32.57 -11.70 -10.29
C ASN A 182 32.67 -12.84 -11.33
N GLN A 183 33.10 -12.42 -12.53
CA GLN A 183 33.65 -13.16 -13.67
C GLN A 183 32.72 -13.67 -14.79
N SER A 184 32.72 -12.86 -15.86
CA SER A 184 32.91 -13.20 -17.28
C SER A 184 32.07 -14.32 -17.92
N SER A 185 30.80 -14.03 -18.20
CA SER A 185 30.31 -13.93 -19.58
C SER A 185 29.00 -13.12 -19.61
N GLY A 186 29.08 -11.85 -20.02
CA GLY A 186 27.98 -10.88 -20.00
C GLY A 186 27.68 -10.39 -18.57
N ASN A 187 28.15 -9.19 -18.20
CA ASN A 187 28.08 -8.63 -16.84
C ASN A 187 26.64 -8.40 -16.34
N LYS A 188 25.96 -9.47 -15.94
CA LYS A 188 24.61 -9.44 -15.34
C LYS A 188 24.67 -8.99 -13.89
N THR A 189 23.68 -8.20 -13.45
CA THR A 189 23.61 -7.67 -12.07
C THR A 189 22.34 -8.12 -11.38
N SER A 190 22.48 -8.64 -10.15
CA SER A 190 21.33 -9.00 -9.32
C SER A 190 20.51 -7.77 -8.93
N ILE A 191 19.20 -7.94 -8.74
CA ILE A 191 18.34 -6.85 -8.25
C ILE A 191 18.82 -6.35 -6.88
N THR A 192 19.21 -7.26 -5.98
CA THR A 192 19.74 -6.90 -4.65
C THR A 192 20.91 -5.93 -4.76
N THR A 193 21.93 -6.28 -5.54
CA THR A 193 23.12 -5.44 -5.73
C THR A 193 22.79 -4.08 -6.34
N ALA A 194 21.85 -4.05 -7.30
CA ALA A 194 21.42 -2.79 -7.91
C ALA A 194 20.68 -1.89 -6.90
N LEU A 195 19.81 -2.46 -6.06
CA LEU A 195 19.10 -1.71 -5.02
C LEU A 195 20.03 -1.23 -3.90
N GLU A 196 21.03 -2.02 -3.51
CA GLU A 196 22.07 -1.60 -2.57
C GLU A 196 22.88 -0.43 -3.14
N THR A 197 23.26 -0.51 -4.42
CA THR A 197 23.99 0.58 -5.11
C THR A 197 23.13 1.85 -5.18
N ALA A 198 21.85 1.72 -5.50
CA ALA A 198 20.91 2.84 -5.52
C ALA A 198 20.72 3.47 -4.14
N GLN A 199 20.62 2.65 -3.09
CA GLN A 199 20.53 3.10 -1.71
C GLN A 199 21.78 3.88 -1.29
N GLN A 200 22.96 3.32 -1.52
CA GLN A 200 24.23 3.99 -1.22
C GLN A 200 24.38 5.32 -1.95
N LEU A 201 23.96 5.39 -3.22
CA LEU A 201 23.99 6.64 -3.98
C LEU A 201 23.06 7.69 -3.36
N MET A 202 21.80 7.34 -3.10
CA MET A 202 20.82 8.28 -2.54
C MET A 202 21.21 8.74 -1.13
N ASP A 203 21.72 7.84 -0.29
CA ASP A 203 22.21 8.17 1.05
C ASP A 203 23.43 9.09 1.01
N LEU A 204 24.39 8.84 0.09
CA LEU A 204 25.56 9.68 -0.05
C LEU A 204 25.17 11.10 -0.53
N ILE A 205 24.19 11.21 -1.43
CA ILE A 205 23.64 12.50 -1.88
C ILE A 205 23.02 13.27 -0.71
N GLU A 206 22.21 12.61 0.12
CA GLU A 206 21.60 13.22 1.31
C GLU A 206 22.68 13.68 2.32
N GLN A 207 23.63 12.80 2.63
CA GLN A 207 24.69 13.05 3.63
C GLN A 207 25.66 14.15 3.22
N ALA A 208 25.88 14.34 1.92
CA ALA A 208 26.75 15.41 1.42
C ALA A 208 26.23 16.80 1.76
N LYS A 209 24.90 16.96 1.99
CA LYS A 209 24.24 18.25 2.30
C LYS A 209 24.59 19.36 1.30
N VAL A 210 24.88 18.97 0.06
CA VAL A 210 25.14 19.90 -1.04
C VAL A 210 23.80 20.24 -1.69
N SER A 211 23.55 21.54 -1.81
CA SER A 211 22.35 22.11 -2.41
C SER A 211 22.36 21.92 -3.91
N MET A 212 21.19 21.65 -4.44
CA MET A 212 20.91 21.56 -5.88
C MET A 212 20.51 22.94 -6.39
N VAL A 213 21.26 23.49 -7.35
CA VAL A 213 20.93 24.76 -8.03
C VAL A 213 20.12 24.45 -9.27
N TRP A 214 18.79 24.52 -9.19
CA TRP A 214 17.90 24.11 -10.30
C TRP A 214 18.07 24.97 -11.55
N LYS A 215 18.45 26.24 -11.41
CA LYS A 215 18.76 27.13 -12.54
C LYS A 215 19.90 26.62 -13.43
N ASN A 216 20.75 25.72 -12.93
CA ASN A 216 21.81 25.11 -13.73
C ASN A 216 21.32 23.95 -14.59
N ILE A 217 20.09 23.48 -14.39
CA ILE A 217 19.50 22.37 -15.12
C ILE A 217 18.79 22.92 -16.35
N VAL A 218 19.44 22.74 -17.50
CA VAL A 218 18.93 23.20 -18.79
C VAL A 218 18.34 22.02 -19.58
N ILE A 219 17.03 22.03 -19.74
CA ILE A 219 16.22 21.11 -20.52
C ILE A 219 15.24 21.94 -21.36
N ALA A 220 15.29 21.79 -22.69
CA ALA A 220 14.42 22.51 -23.62
C ALA A 220 12.94 22.11 -23.42
N GLY A 221 12.03 23.09 -23.36
CA GLY A 221 10.60 22.88 -23.13
C GLY A 221 10.22 22.57 -21.67
N VAL A 222 11.20 22.55 -20.76
CA VAL A 222 11.01 22.26 -19.33
C VAL A 222 11.59 23.38 -18.47
N SER A 223 12.86 23.72 -18.65
CA SER A 223 13.56 24.72 -17.83
C SER A 223 13.52 26.14 -18.42
N ASN A 224 13.34 26.27 -19.74
CA ASN A 224 13.35 27.54 -20.48
C ASN A 224 11.93 28.01 -20.85
N VAL A 225 10.96 27.72 -19.98
CA VAL A 225 9.55 28.13 -20.13
C VAL A 225 9.25 29.32 -19.23
N SER A 226 8.27 30.14 -19.61
CA SER A 226 7.89 31.35 -18.87
C SER A 226 7.16 31.08 -17.55
N SER A 227 6.58 29.88 -17.38
CA SER A 227 5.87 29.45 -16.17
C SER A 227 6.11 27.96 -15.91
N GLY A 228 6.31 27.60 -14.63
CA GLY A 228 6.54 26.21 -14.18
C GLY A 228 8.00 25.74 -14.18
N ALA A 229 8.96 26.61 -14.49
CA ALA A 229 10.38 26.32 -14.33
C ALA A 229 10.79 26.42 -12.85
N ILE A 230 11.55 25.44 -12.36
CA ILE A 230 12.05 25.42 -10.98
C ILE A 230 13.33 26.25 -10.93
N THR A 231 13.35 27.26 -10.07
CA THR A 231 14.47 28.23 -9.97
C THR A 231 15.08 28.31 -8.58
N SER A 232 14.60 27.49 -7.65
CA SER A 232 15.08 27.43 -6.28
C SER A 232 16.47 26.80 -6.18
N THR A 233 17.14 27.12 -5.08
CA THR A 233 18.35 26.43 -4.63
C THR A 233 18.14 26.01 -3.19
N GLY A 234 18.48 24.77 -2.89
CA GLY A 234 18.33 24.21 -1.55
C GLY A 234 18.86 22.78 -1.48
N PRO A 235 19.03 22.24 -0.26
CA PRO A 235 19.31 20.82 -0.03
C PRO A 235 18.38 19.92 -0.84
N VAL A 236 18.87 18.76 -1.27
CA VAL A 236 18.06 17.79 -2.02
C VAL A 236 16.79 17.36 -1.25
N THR A 237 16.86 17.37 0.08
CA THR A 237 15.77 17.02 1.01
C THR A 237 14.61 18.02 1.02
N ASP A 238 14.81 19.21 0.45
CA ASP A 238 13.72 20.18 0.31
C ASP A 238 12.78 19.81 -0.86
N TYR A 239 13.22 18.90 -1.74
CA TYR A 239 12.48 18.51 -2.93
C TYR A 239 11.81 17.15 -2.77
N ALA A 240 10.48 17.14 -2.91
CA ALA A 240 9.66 15.94 -2.84
C ALA A 240 10.11 14.83 -3.80
N VAL A 241 10.63 15.16 -4.99
CA VAL A 241 11.17 14.19 -5.95
C VAL A 241 12.30 13.35 -5.35
N PHE A 242 13.23 13.95 -4.62
CA PHE A 242 14.33 13.23 -3.98
C PHE A 242 13.78 12.34 -2.85
N ASN A 243 12.98 12.94 -1.97
CA ASN A 243 12.43 12.26 -0.79
C ASN A 243 11.57 11.06 -1.18
N ASN A 244 10.69 11.21 -2.17
CA ASN A 244 9.83 10.13 -2.64
C ASN A 244 10.64 9.01 -3.31
N ILE A 245 11.60 9.33 -4.19
CA ILE A 245 12.46 8.31 -4.82
C ILE A 245 13.25 7.54 -3.76
N LYS A 246 13.80 8.23 -2.77
CA LYS A 246 14.52 7.59 -1.67
C LYS A 246 13.61 6.67 -0.84
N ALA A 247 12.39 7.11 -0.55
CA ALA A 247 11.41 6.35 0.21
C ALA A 247 10.90 5.08 -0.53
N MET A 248 11.01 5.01 -1.87
CA MET A 248 10.64 3.81 -2.63
C MET A 248 11.57 2.62 -2.36
N LEU A 249 12.86 2.89 -2.10
CA LEU A 249 13.89 1.87 -1.94
C LEU A 249 13.59 0.86 -0.81
N PRO A 250 13.25 1.26 0.43
CA PRO A 250 12.94 0.30 1.49
C PRO A 250 11.71 -0.57 1.18
N TYR A 251 10.64 0.00 0.60
CA TYR A 251 9.47 -0.79 0.19
C TYR A 251 9.85 -1.86 -0.84
N LEU A 252 10.70 -1.50 -1.80
CA LEU A 252 11.14 -2.42 -2.85
C LEU A 252 12.09 -3.49 -2.31
N GLN A 253 13.00 -3.13 -1.40
CA GLN A 253 13.89 -4.09 -0.73
C GLN A 253 13.10 -5.11 0.09
N GLU A 254 12.08 -4.66 0.83
CA GLU A 254 11.19 -5.56 1.57
C GLU A 254 10.41 -6.47 0.61
N ALA A 255 9.84 -5.91 -0.47
CA ALA A 255 9.09 -6.69 -1.45
C ALA A 255 9.97 -7.73 -2.16
N LEU A 256 11.24 -7.41 -2.44
CA LEU A 256 12.22 -8.35 -2.98
C LEU A 256 12.49 -9.49 -2.02
N LYS A 257 12.75 -9.19 -0.74
CA LYS A 257 12.98 -10.20 0.31
C LYS A 257 11.78 -11.14 0.43
N LEU A 258 10.56 -10.59 0.49
CA LEU A 258 9.32 -11.38 0.54
C LEU A 258 9.16 -12.25 -0.71
N THR A 259 9.53 -11.75 -1.90
CA THR A 259 9.45 -12.52 -3.15
C THR A 259 10.40 -13.72 -3.12
N GLN A 260 11.62 -13.54 -2.62
CA GLN A 260 12.59 -14.62 -2.46
C GLN A 260 12.10 -15.67 -1.45
N SER A 261 11.62 -15.26 -0.29
CA SER A 261 11.04 -16.17 0.72
C SER A 261 9.80 -16.90 0.21
N ASN A 262 8.94 -16.22 -0.55
CA ASN A 262 7.74 -16.81 -1.15
C ASN A 262 8.05 -17.87 -2.18
N HIS A 263 9.12 -17.71 -2.96
CA HIS A 263 9.53 -18.74 -3.91
C HIS A 263 9.89 -20.06 -3.18
N THR A 264 10.62 -19.98 -2.07
CA THR A 264 10.93 -21.15 -1.22
C THR A 264 9.66 -21.78 -0.64
N LEU A 265 8.72 -20.98 -0.13
CA LEU A 265 7.45 -21.46 0.43
C LEU A 265 6.54 -22.08 -0.64
N SER A 266 6.56 -21.55 -1.86
CA SER A 266 5.83 -22.12 -3.01
C SER A 266 6.28 -23.56 -3.32
N ALA A 267 7.57 -23.85 -3.12
CA ALA A 267 8.13 -25.18 -3.37
C ALA A 267 7.71 -26.21 -2.30
N SER A 268 7.46 -25.79 -1.05
CA SER A 268 7.00 -26.70 0.02
C SER A 268 5.49 -26.97 -0.02
N LEU A 269 4.69 -26.09 -0.64
CA LEU A 269 3.24 -26.24 -0.74
C LEU A 269 2.82 -27.12 -1.94
N GLN A 270 2.11 -28.22 -1.64
CA GLN A 270 1.55 -29.13 -2.65
C GLN A 270 0.02 -29.08 -2.66
N ALA A 271 -0.57 -29.42 -3.81
CA ALA A 271 -2.01 -29.53 -3.97
C ALA A 271 -2.56 -30.59 -3.00
N GLN A 272 -3.69 -30.26 -2.36
CA GLN A 272 -4.27 -31.07 -1.30
C GLN A 272 -5.34 -32.01 -1.87
N ALA A 273 -5.27 -33.29 -1.49
CA ALA A 273 -6.38 -34.24 -1.68
C ALA A 273 -7.48 -33.99 -0.64
N MET A 274 -8.70 -34.44 -0.91
CA MET A 274 -9.85 -34.21 -0.03
C MET A 274 -9.58 -34.68 1.42
N GLY A 275 -9.57 -33.74 2.37
CA GLY A 275 -9.36 -34.00 3.81
C GLY A 275 -7.97 -33.62 4.35
N SER A 276 -7.00 -33.33 3.48
CA SER A 276 -5.61 -32.99 3.87
C SER A 276 -5.41 -31.52 4.31
N GLN A 277 -6.36 -30.64 3.99
CA GLN A 277 -6.41 -29.24 4.46
C GLN A 277 -6.55 -29.09 6.00
N LYS A 278 -6.81 -30.19 6.72
CA LYS A 278 -6.79 -30.22 8.19
C LYS A 278 -5.37 -30.24 8.76
N ASN A 279 -4.35 -30.39 7.91
CA ASN A 279 -2.96 -30.27 8.33
C ASN A 279 -2.67 -28.82 8.78
N ARG A 280 -2.31 -28.68 10.06
CA ARG A 280 -2.03 -27.39 10.69
C ARG A 280 -0.85 -26.66 10.04
N GLU A 281 0.14 -27.40 9.57
CA GLU A 281 1.34 -26.84 8.92
C GLU A 281 0.98 -26.28 7.55
N PHE A 282 0.25 -27.05 6.73
CA PHE A 282 -0.29 -26.55 5.46
C PHE A 282 -1.13 -25.28 5.63
N ALA A 283 -2.06 -25.28 6.60
CA ALA A 283 -2.95 -24.15 6.85
C ALA A 283 -2.18 -22.88 7.25
N LYS A 284 -1.13 -23.03 8.06
CA LYS A 284 -0.22 -21.94 8.43
C LYS A 284 0.56 -21.43 7.22
N ASP A 285 1.11 -22.34 6.42
CA ASP A 285 1.99 -22.02 5.32
C ASP A 285 1.25 -21.37 4.15
N ILE A 286 0.07 -21.86 3.77
CA ILE A 286 -0.73 -21.23 2.70
C ILE A 286 -1.20 -19.82 3.08
N TYR A 287 -1.52 -19.60 4.37
CA TYR A 287 -1.91 -18.28 4.85
C TYR A 287 -0.73 -17.30 4.91
N ALA A 288 0.43 -17.74 5.39
CA ALA A 288 1.66 -16.95 5.32
C ALA A 288 2.04 -16.63 3.86
N PHE A 289 1.92 -17.61 2.96
CA PHE A 289 2.20 -17.44 1.54
C PHE A 289 1.29 -16.38 0.90
N ALA A 290 -0.01 -16.43 1.18
CA ALA A 290 -0.95 -15.44 0.68
C ALA A 290 -0.72 -14.03 1.26
N GLN A 291 -0.45 -13.92 2.57
CA GLN A 291 -0.17 -12.64 3.21
C GLN A 291 1.09 -11.98 2.64
N ASN A 292 2.17 -12.76 2.46
CA ASN A 292 3.39 -12.25 1.86
C ASN A 292 3.15 -11.73 0.43
N GLN A 293 2.34 -12.42 -0.38
CA GLN A 293 2.00 -11.95 -1.73
C GLN A 293 1.18 -10.67 -1.73
N LYS A 294 0.23 -10.54 -0.80
CA LYS A 294 -0.50 -9.29 -0.58
C LYS A 294 0.44 -8.15 -0.18
N GLN A 295 1.40 -8.41 0.71
CA GLN A 295 2.38 -7.40 1.14
C GLN A 295 3.30 -6.97 -0.02
N ILE A 296 3.72 -7.90 -0.89
CA ILE A 296 4.48 -7.60 -2.12
C ILE A 296 3.70 -6.61 -2.99
N LEU A 297 2.40 -6.86 -3.24
CA LEU A 297 1.55 -5.96 -4.02
C LEU A 297 1.29 -4.63 -3.32
N SER A 298 1.13 -4.64 -1.99
CA SER A 298 0.98 -3.42 -1.18
C SER A 298 2.21 -2.53 -1.27
N ASN A 299 3.42 -3.11 -1.20
CA ASN A 299 4.66 -2.36 -1.34
C ASN A 299 4.80 -1.77 -2.76
N ALA A 300 4.43 -2.51 -3.80
CA ALA A 300 4.39 -1.98 -5.18
C ALA A 300 3.37 -0.82 -5.32
N SER A 301 2.21 -0.93 -4.68
CA SER A 301 1.20 0.15 -4.62
C SER A 301 1.73 1.39 -3.89
N ASN A 302 2.44 1.22 -2.76
CA ASN A 302 3.07 2.32 -2.04
C ASN A 302 4.11 3.04 -2.91
N ILE A 303 4.92 2.29 -3.67
CA ILE A 303 5.89 2.87 -4.63
C ILE A 303 5.18 3.67 -5.72
N PHE A 304 4.08 3.14 -6.28
CA PHE A 304 3.26 3.88 -7.25
C PHE A 304 2.70 5.18 -6.63
N ASN A 305 2.21 5.13 -5.40
CA ASN A 305 1.69 6.31 -4.70
C ASN A 305 2.80 7.35 -4.44
N LEU A 306 4.02 6.91 -4.13
CA LEU A 306 5.18 7.80 -3.99
C LEU A 306 5.51 8.49 -5.31
N PHE A 307 5.42 7.80 -6.46
CA PHE A 307 5.57 8.43 -7.77
C PHE A 307 4.48 9.49 -8.00
N ASN A 308 3.22 9.13 -7.75
CA ASN A 308 2.08 10.03 -7.96
C ASN A 308 2.05 11.23 -6.99
N SER A 309 2.79 11.14 -5.88
CA SER A 309 2.93 12.22 -4.89
C SER A 309 4.06 13.20 -5.25
N ILE A 310 4.84 12.96 -6.31
CA ILE A 310 5.84 13.91 -6.79
C ILE A 310 5.12 15.10 -7.46
N PRO A 311 5.43 16.35 -7.07
CA PRO A 311 4.89 17.54 -7.73
C PRO A 311 5.10 17.52 -9.24
N LYS A 312 4.08 17.93 -10.00
CA LYS A 312 4.05 17.79 -11.48
C LYS A 312 5.22 18.48 -12.17
N ASP A 313 5.65 19.63 -11.65
CA ASP A 313 6.82 20.35 -12.13
C ASP A 313 8.10 19.52 -11.94
N GLN A 314 8.34 18.98 -10.74
CA GLN A 314 9.50 18.12 -10.47
C GLN A 314 9.47 16.82 -11.26
N LEU A 315 8.30 16.19 -11.40
CA LEU A 315 8.11 14.97 -12.20
C LEU A 315 8.46 15.24 -13.68
N LYS A 316 8.03 16.39 -14.23
CA LYS A 316 8.37 16.78 -15.61
C LYS A 316 9.87 16.89 -15.83
N TYR A 317 10.63 17.42 -14.86
CA TYR A 317 12.09 17.42 -14.92
C TYR A 317 12.65 15.99 -14.88
N LEU A 318 12.13 15.14 -14.00
CA LEU A 318 12.58 13.75 -13.85
C LEU A 318 12.39 12.94 -15.14
N GLU A 319 11.22 13.04 -15.77
CA GLU A 319 10.90 12.38 -17.05
C GLU A 319 11.82 12.82 -18.20
N ASN A 320 12.20 14.10 -18.20
CA ASN A 320 13.01 14.70 -19.27
C ASN A 320 14.50 14.82 -18.92
N ALA A 321 14.95 14.20 -17.83
CA ALA A 321 16.31 14.33 -17.32
C ALA A 321 17.38 13.85 -18.31
N TYR A 322 17.03 12.97 -19.25
CA TYR A 322 17.91 12.49 -20.32
C TYR A 322 18.19 13.54 -21.40
N LEU A 323 17.35 14.57 -21.52
CA LEU A 323 17.50 15.69 -22.46
C LEU A 323 18.33 16.86 -21.88
N LYS A 324 18.82 16.73 -20.64
CA LYS A 324 19.62 17.77 -19.99
C LYS A 324 20.89 18.07 -20.79
N VAL A 325 21.19 19.35 -21.01
CA VAL A 325 22.35 19.79 -21.79
C VAL A 325 23.42 20.46 -20.93
N PRO A 326 24.72 20.27 -21.23
CA PRO A 326 25.81 21.00 -20.60
C PRO A 326 25.79 22.49 -20.93
N HIS A 327 26.38 23.31 -20.05
CA HIS A 327 26.31 24.76 -20.16
C HIS A 327 27.05 25.36 -21.38
N LEU A 328 28.02 24.64 -21.95
CA LEU A 328 28.74 24.99 -23.20
C LEU A 328 28.46 23.98 -24.33
N GLY A 329 27.49 23.10 -24.15
CA GLY A 329 27.28 21.95 -25.01
C GLY A 329 26.07 22.08 -25.92
N LYS A 330 26.16 21.49 -27.11
CA LYS A 330 24.98 21.03 -27.86
C LYS A 330 24.34 19.87 -27.09
N THR A 331 23.09 19.53 -27.40
CA THR A 331 22.43 18.32 -26.88
C THR A 331 23.38 17.13 -26.98
N PRO A 332 23.64 16.38 -25.90
CA PRO A 332 24.59 15.29 -25.93
C PRO A 332 24.21 14.28 -27.02
N THR A 333 25.16 13.92 -27.89
CA THR A 333 24.98 12.78 -28.82
C THR A 333 24.97 11.44 -28.09
N ASN A 334 25.49 11.42 -26.85
CA ASN A 334 25.39 10.31 -25.91
C ASN A 334 24.95 10.86 -24.54
N PRO A 335 23.64 11.01 -24.28
CA PRO A 335 23.15 11.50 -23.00
C PRO A 335 23.62 10.58 -21.86
N TYR A 336 23.75 11.13 -20.64
CA TYR A 336 24.14 10.33 -19.46
C TYR A 336 23.29 9.07 -19.30
N ARG A 337 22.04 9.14 -19.79
CA ARG A 337 21.10 8.05 -19.84
C ARG A 337 20.37 7.99 -21.19
N GLN A 338 20.09 6.77 -21.66
CA GLN A 338 19.18 6.52 -22.78
C GLN A 338 17.77 7.05 -22.52
N ASN A 339 17.01 7.33 -23.59
CA ASN A 339 15.59 7.70 -23.50
C ASN A 339 14.78 6.52 -22.94
N VAL A 340 14.54 6.53 -21.64
CA VAL A 340 13.71 5.54 -20.94
C VAL A 340 12.40 6.21 -20.57
N ASN A 341 11.29 5.64 -21.05
CA ASN A 341 9.96 6.16 -20.78
C ASN A 341 9.54 5.79 -19.35
N LEU A 342 9.94 6.61 -18.38
CA LEU A 342 9.61 6.44 -16.96
C LEU A 342 8.10 6.32 -16.72
N ASN A 343 7.27 7.07 -17.45
CA ASN A 343 5.82 6.96 -17.35
C ASN A 343 5.29 5.58 -17.75
N LYS A 344 5.86 4.97 -18.80
CA LYS A 344 5.50 3.61 -19.19
C LYS A 344 5.85 2.62 -18.08
N GLU A 345 6.99 2.78 -17.42
CA GLU A 345 7.42 1.92 -16.31
C GLU A 345 6.53 2.11 -15.07
N ILE A 346 6.19 3.35 -14.71
CA ILE A 346 5.26 3.66 -13.60
C ILE A 346 3.88 3.05 -13.86
N ASN A 347 3.36 3.21 -15.09
CA ASN A 347 2.07 2.62 -15.47
C ASN A 347 2.10 1.08 -15.43
N ALA A 348 3.23 0.46 -15.79
CA ALA A 348 3.39 -0.99 -15.66
C ALA A 348 3.29 -1.45 -14.20
N VAL A 349 3.83 -0.68 -13.25
CA VAL A 349 3.67 -0.98 -11.80
C VAL A 349 2.19 -1.01 -11.43
N GLN A 350 1.42 0.02 -11.78
CA GLN A 350 -0.01 0.09 -11.47
C GLN A 350 -0.82 -1.04 -12.13
N ASN A 351 -0.55 -1.31 -13.41
CA ASN A 351 -1.24 -2.36 -14.16
C ASN A 351 -1.00 -3.73 -13.53
N ASN A 352 0.24 -4.02 -13.10
CA ASN A 352 0.57 -5.26 -12.41
C ASN A 352 -0.14 -5.38 -11.06
N VAL A 353 -0.21 -4.30 -10.27
CA VAL A 353 -0.95 -4.27 -9.00
C VAL A 353 -2.42 -4.56 -9.24
N SER A 354 -3.05 -3.93 -10.24
CA SER A 354 -4.45 -4.15 -10.57
C SER A 354 -4.72 -5.56 -11.11
N TYR A 355 -3.84 -6.09 -11.96
CA TYR A 355 -4.01 -7.39 -12.60
C TYR A 355 -3.96 -8.54 -11.58
N TYR A 356 -3.04 -8.48 -10.62
CA TYR A 356 -2.88 -9.53 -9.62
C TYR A 356 -3.69 -9.30 -8.34
N GLY A 357 -4.02 -8.05 -7.99
CA GLY A 357 -4.66 -7.68 -6.72
C GLY A 357 -5.89 -8.51 -6.38
N ASN A 358 -6.89 -8.52 -7.27
CA ASN A 358 -8.15 -9.25 -7.03
C ASN A 358 -7.96 -10.76 -6.85
N ARG A 359 -7.02 -11.36 -7.60
CA ARG A 359 -6.71 -12.79 -7.52
C ARG A 359 -6.04 -13.13 -6.19
N ILE A 360 -5.07 -12.31 -5.78
CA ILE A 360 -4.36 -12.49 -4.50
C ILE A 360 -5.29 -12.23 -3.31
N ASP A 361 -6.18 -11.23 -3.37
CA ASP A 361 -7.17 -10.97 -2.32
C ASP A 361 -8.16 -12.14 -2.17
N SER A 362 -8.64 -12.68 -3.30
CA SER A 362 -9.51 -13.86 -3.31
C SER A 362 -8.80 -15.08 -2.71
N ALA A 363 -7.56 -15.35 -3.15
CA ALA A 363 -6.78 -16.46 -2.64
C ALA A 363 -6.42 -16.30 -1.14
N LEU A 364 -6.14 -15.08 -0.69
CA LEU A 364 -5.90 -14.77 0.72
C LEU A 364 -7.16 -15.01 1.57
N SER A 365 -8.34 -14.65 1.07
CA SER A 365 -9.60 -14.95 1.77
C SER A 365 -9.76 -16.45 2.00
N VAL A 366 -9.53 -17.26 0.96
CA VAL A 366 -9.58 -18.72 1.07
C VAL A 366 -8.51 -19.24 2.03
N ALA A 367 -7.27 -18.75 1.93
CA ALA A 367 -6.18 -19.17 2.82
C ALA A 367 -6.47 -18.81 4.29
N LYS A 368 -7.10 -17.66 4.56
CA LYS A 368 -7.56 -17.26 5.89
C LYS A 368 -8.63 -18.20 6.44
N ASP A 369 -9.59 -18.61 5.61
CA ASP A 369 -10.62 -19.58 5.99
C ASP A 369 -10.00 -20.93 6.37
N VAL A 370 -9.02 -21.41 5.58
CA VAL A 370 -8.27 -22.65 5.87
C VAL A 370 -7.51 -22.53 7.20
N TYR A 371 -6.80 -21.43 7.42
CA TYR A 371 -6.06 -21.17 8.66
C TYR A 371 -6.95 -21.16 9.89
N ASN A 372 -8.12 -20.51 9.79
CA ASN A 372 -9.06 -20.35 10.90
C ASN A 372 -10.03 -21.52 11.07
N LEU A 373 -9.96 -22.56 10.25
CA LEU A 373 -10.96 -23.65 10.22
C LEU A 373 -11.30 -24.19 11.61
N LYS A 374 -10.30 -24.50 12.44
CA LYS A 374 -10.55 -25.03 13.80
C LYS A 374 -11.20 -24.00 14.73
N SER A 375 -10.78 -22.73 14.65
CA SER A 375 -11.40 -21.65 15.43
C SER A 375 -12.85 -21.45 15.02
N ASN A 376 -13.08 -21.36 13.70
CA ASN A 376 -14.41 -21.18 13.13
C ASN A 376 -15.35 -22.33 13.50
N GLN A 377 -14.86 -23.57 13.56
CA GLN A 377 -15.63 -24.74 14.02
C GLN A 377 -16.09 -24.63 15.48
N THR A 378 -15.28 -24.04 16.37
CA THR A 378 -15.69 -23.78 17.75
C THR A 378 -16.63 -22.57 17.85
N GLU A 379 -16.33 -21.50 17.12
CA GLU A 379 -17.12 -20.27 17.12
C GLU A 379 -18.51 -20.48 16.54
N ILE A 380 -18.66 -21.30 15.51
CA ILE A 380 -19.97 -21.52 14.86
C ILE A 380 -20.96 -22.24 15.79
N VAL A 381 -20.46 -23.15 16.64
CA VAL A 381 -21.28 -23.83 17.67
C VAL A 381 -21.75 -22.80 18.70
N THR A 382 -20.87 -21.89 19.10
CA THR A 382 -21.19 -20.81 20.05
C THR A 382 -22.20 -19.84 19.45
N ALA A 383 -21.98 -19.39 18.21
CA ALA A 383 -22.88 -18.49 17.48
C ALA A 383 -24.28 -19.12 17.30
N TYR A 384 -24.33 -20.41 16.97
CA TYR A 384 -25.60 -21.15 16.88
C TYR A 384 -26.33 -21.18 18.23
N ASN A 385 -25.64 -21.56 19.32
CA ASN A 385 -26.25 -21.63 20.64
C ASN A 385 -26.75 -20.26 21.12
N ASN A 386 -25.99 -19.19 20.85
CA ASN A 386 -26.39 -17.83 21.18
C ASN A 386 -27.64 -17.41 20.40
N ALA A 387 -27.66 -17.61 19.07
CA ALA A 387 -28.82 -17.29 18.23
C ALA A 387 -30.05 -18.13 18.63
N LYS A 388 -29.86 -19.39 18.99
CA LYS A 388 -30.93 -20.27 19.48
C LYS A 388 -31.50 -19.76 20.80
N ASN A 389 -30.66 -19.53 21.81
CA ASN A 389 -31.11 -19.07 23.12
C ASN A 389 -31.77 -17.69 23.02
N LEU A 390 -31.20 -16.78 22.25
CA LEU A 390 -31.72 -15.44 22.07
C LEU A 390 -33.07 -15.43 21.33
N SER A 391 -33.24 -16.28 20.31
CA SER A 391 -34.54 -16.43 19.65
C SER A 391 -35.60 -17.05 20.58
N GLU A 392 -35.23 -18.02 21.42
CA GLU A 392 -36.11 -18.56 22.46
C GLU A 392 -36.48 -17.50 23.52
N GLU A 393 -35.56 -16.62 23.91
CA GLU A 393 -35.84 -15.51 24.82
C GLU A 393 -36.79 -14.48 24.19
N ILE A 394 -36.50 -14.04 22.97
CA ILE A 394 -37.35 -13.09 22.23
C ILE A 394 -38.76 -13.66 22.02
N SER A 395 -38.88 -14.97 21.76
CA SER A 395 -40.18 -15.64 21.58
C SER A 395 -41.09 -15.53 22.81
N LYS A 396 -40.50 -15.38 24.01
CA LYS A 396 -41.19 -15.26 25.29
C LYS A 396 -41.41 -13.81 25.74
N LEU A 397 -40.83 -12.82 25.04
CA LEU A 397 -40.97 -11.41 25.43
C LEU A 397 -42.36 -10.86 25.09
N PRO A 398 -42.95 -10.04 25.98
CA PRO A 398 -44.14 -9.29 25.65
C PRO A 398 -43.85 -8.34 24.47
N HIS A 399 -44.87 -8.05 23.66
CA HIS A 399 -44.78 -7.18 22.48
C HIS A 399 -43.94 -7.71 21.29
N ASN A 400 -43.33 -8.90 21.36
CA ASN A 400 -42.75 -9.55 20.18
C ASN A 400 -43.83 -9.75 19.10
N LYS A 401 -43.55 -9.30 17.86
CA LYS A 401 -44.42 -9.45 16.68
C LYS A 401 -43.79 -10.31 15.58
N VAL A 402 -42.53 -10.70 15.75
CA VAL A 402 -41.76 -11.45 14.75
C VAL A 402 -41.69 -12.92 15.18
N ASN A 403 -41.96 -13.83 14.26
CA ASN A 403 -41.79 -15.25 14.52
C ASN A 403 -40.31 -15.62 14.39
N VAL A 404 -39.61 -15.64 15.52
CA VAL A 404 -38.19 -16.05 15.61
C VAL A 404 -38.02 -17.55 15.93
N THR A 405 -39.12 -18.29 16.02
CA THR A 405 -39.09 -19.72 16.40
C THR A 405 -38.44 -20.53 15.29
N ASN A 406 -37.43 -21.33 15.61
CA ASN A 406 -36.65 -22.12 14.65
C ASN A 406 -35.93 -21.29 13.56
N ILE A 407 -35.63 -20.01 13.84
CA ILE A 407 -34.84 -19.17 12.93
C ILE A 407 -33.46 -19.75 12.64
N VAL A 408 -32.92 -20.53 13.57
CA VAL A 408 -31.73 -21.37 13.38
C VAL A 408 -32.05 -22.84 13.60
N MET A 409 -31.54 -23.70 12.72
CA MET A 409 -31.76 -25.15 12.78
C MET A 409 -30.42 -25.91 12.78
N SER A 410 -30.37 -27.00 13.56
CA SER A 410 -29.23 -27.90 13.59
C SER A 410 -29.05 -28.62 12.24
N PRO A 411 -27.83 -29.08 11.90
CA PRO A 411 -27.62 -29.90 10.73
C PRO A 411 -28.49 -31.16 10.74
N LYS A 412 -28.95 -31.59 9.56
CA LYS A 412 -29.76 -32.81 9.39
C LYS A 412 -28.96 -34.11 9.57
N ASP A 413 -27.64 -34.05 9.36
CA ASP A 413 -26.71 -35.19 9.50
C ASP A 413 -25.54 -34.77 10.41
N PRO A 414 -25.38 -35.40 11.60
CA PRO A 414 -24.28 -35.10 12.53
C PRO A 414 -22.91 -35.59 12.05
N THR A 415 -22.87 -36.54 11.12
CA THR A 415 -21.66 -37.22 10.62
C THR A 415 -21.15 -36.61 9.30
N ALA A 416 -22.06 -36.17 8.42
CA ALA A 416 -21.76 -35.42 7.21
C ALA A 416 -22.34 -34.00 7.30
N GLY A 417 -21.49 -33.01 7.58
CA GLY A 417 -21.92 -31.61 7.67
C GLY A 417 -22.30 -31.15 9.08
N GLN A 418 -21.57 -31.61 10.09
CA GLN A 418 -21.68 -31.21 11.51
C GLN A 418 -21.79 -29.68 11.76
N TYR A 419 -21.32 -28.85 10.84
CA TYR A 419 -21.34 -27.38 10.93
C TYR A 419 -22.30 -26.71 9.94
N ASN A 420 -23.17 -27.48 9.25
CA ASN A 420 -24.10 -26.99 8.25
C ASN A 420 -25.43 -26.52 8.89
N TYR A 421 -25.34 -25.56 9.81
CA TYR A 421 -26.52 -24.92 10.41
C TYR A 421 -27.36 -24.22 9.34
N GLN A 422 -28.68 -24.20 9.50
CA GLN A 422 -29.59 -23.50 8.59
C GLN A 422 -30.14 -22.26 9.28
N ILE A 423 -30.30 -21.18 8.51
CA ILE A 423 -31.01 -19.97 8.91
C ILE A 423 -32.28 -19.94 8.06
N ASN A 424 -33.45 -19.75 8.67
CA ASN A 424 -34.70 -19.59 7.94
C ASN A 424 -34.68 -18.22 7.23
N PRO A 425 -34.74 -18.15 5.88
CA PRO A 425 -34.61 -16.88 5.17
C PRO A 425 -35.87 -16.01 5.22
N GLU A 426 -37.04 -16.58 5.57
CA GLU A 426 -38.31 -15.83 5.66
C GLU A 426 -38.53 -15.18 7.03
N GLN A 427 -37.89 -15.71 8.07
CA GLN A 427 -37.92 -15.20 9.44
C GLN A 427 -36.75 -14.26 9.68
#